data_AF-A0A2J6H034-F1
#
_entry.id   AF-A0A2J6H034-F1
#
_cell.length_a   1.000
_cell.length_b   1.000
_cell.length_c   1.000
_cell.angle_alpha   90.00
_cell.angle_beta   90.00
_cell.angle_gamma   90.00
#
_symmetry.space_group_name_H-M   'P 1'
#
loop_
_entity.id
_entity.type
_entity.pdbx_description
1 polymer ?
#
loop_
_entity_poly.entity_id
_entity_poly.type
_entity_poly.pdbx_seq_one_letter_code
_entity_poly.pdbx_strand_id
1 'polypeptide(L)'
;MSILACVGRNKRRSYPKVYGFFNSDHFKNIQPVSGSQEAINEIAKDHDLVIITSRQHDIKNHTIDWIQQHFPETFFGIHFGNHYGLSGQKKSKLEMCDMLNIDMLIEDSADYANECANSNRKVLLFDTPWNRNIKLNSGNIYRINSWYEVLDHI
;
A
#
# COMPACT_ATOMS: atom_id res chain seq x y z
N MET A 1 -1.89 -2.61 -11.84
CA MET A 1 -2.27 -2.44 -10.42
C MET A 1 -0.97 -2.17 -9.70
N SER A 2 -0.81 -0.96 -9.19
CA SER A 2 0.47 -0.44 -8.69
C SER A 2 1.00 -1.30 -7.54
N ILE A 3 2.29 -1.64 -7.52
CA ILE A 3 3.00 -1.63 -6.23
C ILE A 3 3.14 -0.18 -5.89
N LEU A 4 2.13 0.30 -5.21
CA LEU A 4 2.20 1.23 -4.12
C LEU A 4 1.94 0.38 -2.88
N ALA A 5 2.52 0.72 -1.72
CA ALA A 5 1.91 0.24 -0.50
C ALA A 5 0.39 0.49 -0.59
N CYS A 6 -0.38 -0.54 -0.17
CA CYS A 6 -1.82 -0.52 0.03
C CYS A 6 -2.73 -1.11 -1.07
N VAL A 7 -3.54 -2.10 -0.64
CA VAL A 7 -4.72 -2.61 -1.34
C VAL A 7 -5.84 -2.70 -0.31
N GLY A 8 -6.74 -1.73 -0.29
CA GLY A 8 -7.94 -1.75 0.55
C GLY A 8 -9.19 -1.40 -0.24
N ARG A 9 -10.10 -2.36 -0.43
CA ARG A 9 -11.51 -2.07 -0.71
C ARG A 9 -12.41 -2.79 0.26
N ASN A 10 -13.33 -2.03 0.85
CA ASN A 10 -14.45 -2.52 1.62
C ASN A 10 -15.62 -2.82 0.68
N LYS A 11 -15.98 -4.09 0.49
CA LYS A 11 -17.30 -4.51 0.01
C LYS A 11 -17.69 -5.79 0.75
N ARG A 12 -18.63 -5.67 1.69
CA ARG A 12 -19.37 -6.83 2.20
C ARG A 12 -20.05 -7.52 1.00
N ARG A 13 -19.84 -8.84 0.90
CA ARG A 13 -20.37 -9.82 -0.08
C ARG A 13 -19.64 -9.94 -1.43
N SER A 14 -18.65 -10.83 -1.49
CA SER A 14 -18.47 -11.86 -2.56
C SER A 14 -17.15 -12.63 -2.42
N TYR A 15 -16.93 -13.31 -1.29
CA TYR A 15 -15.72 -14.11 -1.04
C TYR A 15 -15.31 -15.03 -2.21
N PRO A 16 -16.22 -15.77 -2.89
CA PRO A 16 -15.81 -16.68 -3.98
C PRO A 16 -15.17 -15.97 -5.18
N LYS A 17 -15.59 -14.74 -5.48
CA LYS A 17 -15.07 -13.97 -6.63
C LYS A 17 -13.67 -13.42 -6.35
N VAL A 18 -13.39 -13.02 -5.12
CA VAL A 18 -12.07 -12.51 -4.71
C VAL A 18 -11.05 -13.64 -4.70
N TYR A 19 -11.40 -14.80 -4.13
CA TYR A 19 -10.52 -15.98 -4.18
C TYR A 19 -10.35 -16.52 -5.62
N GLY A 20 -11.42 -16.49 -6.44
CA GLY A 20 -11.32 -16.80 -7.86
C GLY A 20 -10.37 -15.87 -8.62
N PHE A 21 -10.38 -14.58 -8.30
CA PHE A 21 -9.45 -13.61 -8.89
C PHE A 21 -7.99 -13.90 -8.51
N PHE A 22 -7.70 -14.26 -7.26
CA PHE A 22 -6.33 -14.60 -6.83
C PHE A 22 -5.73 -15.80 -7.57
N ASN A 23 -6.59 -16.70 -8.07
CA ASN A 23 -6.14 -17.86 -8.85
C ASN A 23 -6.00 -17.56 -10.35
N SER A 24 -6.46 -16.40 -10.82
CA SER A 24 -6.43 -16.03 -12.24
C SER A 24 -5.02 -15.65 -12.71
N ASP A 25 -4.72 -15.92 -13.98
CA ASP A 25 -3.45 -15.50 -14.60
C ASP A 25 -3.31 -13.99 -14.64
N HIS A 26 -4.43 -13.26 -14.70
CA HIS A 26 -4.40 -11.81 -14.61
C HIS A 26 -3.78 -11.33 -13.29
N PHE A 27 -4.15 -11.94 -12.17
CA PHE A 27 -3.58 -11.58 -10.86
C PHE A 27 -2.11 -11.95 -10.75
N LYS A 28 -1.70 -13.07 -11.35
CA LYS A 28 -0.31 -13.55 -11.33
C LYS A 28 0.64 -12.71 -12.17
N ASN A 29 0.14 -12.09 -13.23
CA ASN A 29 0.95 -11.34 -14.20
C ASN A 29 0.74 -9.83 -14.14
N ILE A 30 0.22 -9.31 -13.02
CA ILE A 30 0.05 -7.87 -12.81
C ILE A 30 1.40 -7.17 -13.01
N GLN A 31 1.40 -6.09 -13.77
CA GLN A 31 2.58 -5.24 -13.90
C GLN A 31 2.57 -4.14 -12.83
N PRO A 32 3.75 -3.71 -12.34
CA PRO A 32 3.90 -2.48 -11.56
C PRO A 32 3.25 -1.31 -12.30
N VAL A 33 2.85 -0.27 -11.55
CA VAL A 33 2.29 0.91 -12.22
C VAL A 33 3.40 1.79 -12.73
N SER A 34 3.11 2.45 -13.85
CA SER A 34 4.04 3.35 -14.51
C SER A 34 4.70 4.30 -13.52
N GLY A 35 6.02 4.41 -13.60
CA GLY A 35 6.83 5.27 -12.74
C GLY A 35 7.11 4.72 -11.33
N SER A 36 6.45 3.63 -10.91
CA SER A 36 6.64 3.10 -9.54
C SER A 36 8.04 2.54 -9.32
N GLN A 37 8.58 1.80 -10.29
CA GLN A 37 9.90 1.19 -10.17
C GLN A 37 10.99 2.27 -10.13
N GLU A 38 10.90 3.26 -11.00
CA GLU A 38 11.83 4.39 -11.05
C GLU A 38 11.77 5.21 -9.76
N ALA A 39 10.58 5.64 -9.34
CA ALA A 39 10.44 6.46 -8.15
C ALA A 39 10.87 5.72 -6.88
N ILE A 40 10.46 4.46 -6.70
CA ILE A 40 10.87 3.67 -5.53
C ILE A 40 12.38 3.48 -5.51
N ASN A 41 13.02 3.17 -6.64
CA ASN A 41 14.46 3.01 -6.71
C ASN A 41 15.22 4.30 -6.38
N GLU A 42 14.70 5.47 -6.79
CA GLU A 42 15.29 6.76 -6.40
C GLU A 42 15.15 7.01 -4.90
N ILE A 43 13.97 6.75 -4.31
CA ILE A 43 13.74 6.97 -2.87
C ILE A 43 14.61 6.04 -2.03
N ALA A 44 14.77 4.78 -2.45
CA ALA A 44 15.54 3.75 -1.74
C ALA A 44 17.04 4.08 -1.60
N LYS A 45 17.56 5.07 -2.33
CA LYS A 45 18.97 5.49 -2.20
C LYS A 45 19.27 6.12 -0.84
N ASP A 46 18.30 6.85 -0.29
CA ASP A 46 18.48 7.68 0.90
C ASP A 46 17.47 7.37 2.02
N HIS A 47 16.59 6.38 1.82
CA HIS A 47 15.51 6.05 2.76
C HIS A 47 15.32 4.56 2.96
N ASP A 48 14.98 4.17 4.19
CA ASP A 48 14.59 2.81 4.53
C ASP A 48 13.13 2.55 4.12
N LEU A 49 12.95 1.65 3.16
CA LEU A 49 11.62 1.33 2.64
C LEU A 49 11.08 0.03 3.22
N VAL A 50 9.82 0.06 3.64
CA VAL A 50 9.05 -1.13 4.03
C VAL A 50 7.69 -1.14 3.32
N ILE A 51 7.16 -2.33 3.07
CA ILE A 51 5.79 -2.49 2.55
C ILE A 51 4.85 -2.78 3.72
N ILE A 52 3.78 -1.99 3.83
CA ILE A 52 2.67 -2.23 4.75
C ILE A 52 1.42 -2.49 3.92
N THR A 53 0.76 -3.65 4.10
CA THR A 53 -0.34 -4.07 3.23
C THR A 53 -1.47 -4.76 3.98
N SER A 54 -2.73 -4.45 3.63
CA SER A 54 -3.92 -5.12 4.17
C SER A 54 -4.24 -6.47 3.48
N ARG A 55 -3.38 -6.93 2.57
CA ARG A 55 -3.51 -8.22 1.87
C ARG A 55 -3.63 -9.38 2.87
N GLN A 56 -4.38 -10.39 2.45
CA GLN A 56 -4.67 -11.60 3.23
C GLN A 56 -3.45 -12.52 3.27
N HIS A 57 -3.32 -13.30 4.35
CA HIS A 57 -2.25 -14.29 4.46
C HIS A 57 -2.30 -15.36 3.35
N ASP A 58 -3.49 -15.69 2.85
CA ASP A 58 -3.68 -16.66 1.76
C ASP A 58 -2.89 -16.32 0.49
N ILE A 59 -2.60 -15.04 0.25
CA ILE A 59 -1.85 -14.55 -0.92
C ILE A 59 -0.47 -14.00 -0.55
N LYS A 60 0.02 -14.30 0.66
CA LYS A 60 1.29 -13.77 1.17
C LYS A 60 2.47 -14.15 0.27
N ASN A 61 2.65 -15.45 0.02
CA ASN A 61 3.80 -15.94 -0.75
C ASN A 61 3.80 -15.36 -2.17
N HIS A 62 2.66 -15.42 -2.86
CA HIS A 62 2.51 -14.81 -4.18
C HIS A 62 2.84 -13.31 -4.18
N THR A 63 2.44 -12.58 -3.15
CA THR A 63 2.76 -11.16 -3.03
C THR A 63 4.25 -10.93 -2.82
N ILE A 64 4.91 -11.77 -2.01
CA ILE A 64 6.37 -11.71 -1.78
C ILE A 64 7.11 -12.00 -3.08
N ASP A 65 6.78 -13.09 -3.78
CA ASP A 65 7.42 -13.48 -5.03
C ASP A 65 7.31 -12.36 -6.07
N TRP A 66 6.12 -11.76 -6.17
CA TRP A 66 5.88 -10.66 -7.10
C TRP A 66 6.66 -9.39 -6.74
N ILE A 67 6.79 -9.07 -5.44
CA ILE A 67 7.64 -7.95 -4.99
C ILE A 67 9.10 -8.23 -5.32
N GLN A 68 9.60 -9.44 -5.03
CA GLN A 68 10.99 -9.81 -5.33
C GLN A 68 11.29 -9.78 -6.84
N GLN A 69 10.33 -10.16 -7.67
CA GLN A 69 10.47 -10.11 -9.13
C GLN A 69 10.60 -8.68 -9.67
N HIS A 70 9.86 -7.72 -9.10
CA HIS A 70 9.75 -6.37 -9.68
C HIS A 70 10.54 -5.29 -8.91
N PHE A 71 10.86 -5.54 -7.65
CA PHE A 71 11.56 -4.64 -6.72
C PHE A 71 12.60 -5.44 -5.92
N PRO A 72 13.59 -6.04 -6.61
CA PRO A 72 14.60 -6.86 -5.95
C PRO A 72 15.42 -6.02 -4.98
N GLU A 73 15.62 -6.53 -3.76
CA GLU A 73 16.49 -5.95 -2.73
C GLU A 73 16.14 -4.52 -2.31
N THR A 74 14.92 -4.07 -2.59
CA THR A 74 14.49 -2.68 -2.36
C THR A 74 13.92 -2.43 -0.97
N PHE A 75 13.26 -3.42 -0.36
CA PHE A 75 12.51 -3.25 0.88
C PHE A 75 13.13 -4.04 2.04
N PHE A 76 13.27 -3.39 3.20
CA PHE A 76 13.74 -4.01 4.44
C PHE A 76 12.75 -5.02 5.03
N GLY A 77 11.46 -4.88 4.70
CA GLY A 77 10.42 -5.74 5.24
C GLY A 77 9.07 -5.58 4.55
N ILE A 78 8.25 -6.63 4.66
CA ILE A 78 6.87 -6.67 4.16
C ILE A 78 5.95 -7.08 5.32
N HIS A 79 5.06 -6.18 5.71
CA HIS A 79 4.16 -6.32 6.85
C HIS A 79 2.70 -6.47 6.39
N PHE A 80 2.09 -7.61 6.74
CA PHE A 80 0.74 -7.96 6.34
C PHE A 80 -0.25 -7.73 7.50
N GLY A 81 -1.29 -6.94 7.25
CA GLY A 81 -2.36 -6.65 8.20
C GLY A 81 -3.52 -7.64 8.15
N ASN A 82 -3.60 -8.49 7.10
CA ASN A 82 -4.58 -9.57 6.98
C ASN A 82 -6.05 -9.14 7.17
N HIS A 83 -6.38 -7.90 6.81
CA HIS A 83 -7.65 -7.27 7.20
C HIS A 83 -8.88 -8.09 6.73
N TYR A 84 -8.78 -8.68 5.55
CA TYR A 84 -9.84 -9.49 4.94
C TYR A 84 -9.63 -11.00 5.07
N GLY A 85 -8.62 -11.46 5.81
CA GLY A 85 -8.41 -12.87 6.06
C GLY A 85 -9.55 -13.50 6.84
N LEU A 86 -9.87 -14.75 6.52
CA LEU A 86 -10.89 -15.54 7.22
C LEU A 86 -10.37 -16.07 8.57
N SER A 87 -9.05 -16.17 8.72
CA SER A 87 -8.38 -16.63 9.93
C SER A 87 -7.03 -15.92 10.11
N GLY A 88 -6.40 -16.11 11.27
CA GLY A 88 -5.13 -15.49 11.63
C GLY A 88 -5.27 -14.10 12.26
N GLN A 89 -4.19 -13.62 12.85
CA GLN A 89 -4.15 -12.29 13.46
C GLN A 89 -4.39 -11.21 12.40
N LYS A 90 -5.10 -10.16 12.80
CA LYS A 90 -5.30 -8.94 12.02
C LYS A 90 -4.57 -7.81 12.71
N LYS A 91 -3.98 -6.93 11.91
CA LYS A 91 -3.27 -5.75 12.40
C LYS A 91 -3.61 -4.57 11.51
N SER A 92 -3.97 -3.44 12.09
CA SER A 92 -4.29 -2.24 11.31
C SER A 92 -3.03 -1.64 10.72
N LYS A 93 -3.20 -0.79 9.70
CA LYS A 93 -2.05 -0.05 9.15
C LYS A 93 -1.52 0.96 10.15
N LEU A 94 -2.38 1.63 10.90
CA LEU A 94 -1.96 2.53 11.96
C LEU A 94 -1.06 1.81 12.97
N GLU A 95 -1.50 0.65 13.47
CA GLU A 95 -0.71 -0.17 14.41
C GLU A 95 0.65 -0.58 13.81
N MET A 96 0.70 -0.94 12.52
CA MET A 96 1.95 -1.27 11.84
C MET A 96 2.85 -0.06 11.67
N CYS A 97 2.30 1.08 11.24
CA CYS A 97 3.05 2.30 11.04
C CYS A 97 3.61 2.84 12.35
N ASP A 98 2.85 2.77 13.44
CA ASP A 98 3.28 3.21 14.77
C ASP A 98 4.39 2.31 15.31
N MET A 99 4.23 0.99 15.21
CA MET A 99 5.26 0.05 15.68
C MET A 99 6.59 0.16 14.92
N LEU A 100 6.54 0.58 13.66
CA LEU A 100 7.72 0.74 12.80
C LEU A 100 8.25 2.18 12.77
N ASN A 101 7.63 3.11 13.52
CA ASN A 101 7.95 4.53 13.49
C ASN A 101 8.00 5.13 12.08
N ILE A 102 6.99 4.84 11.25
CA ILE A 102 6.94 5.35 9.88
C ILE A 102 6.75 6.86 9.87
N ASP A 103 7.68 7.59 9.24
CA ASP A 103 7.63 9.05 9.06
C ASP A 103 6.74 9.47 7.87
N MET A 104 6.71 8.66 6.81
CA MET A 104 5.92 8.92 5.61
C MET A 104 5.22 7.66 5.11
N LEU A 105 3.93 7.76 4.82
CA LEU A 105 3.13 6.71 4.20
C LEU A 105 2.68 7.14 2.80
N ILE A 106 2.83 6.27 1.81
CA ILE A 106 2.26 6.47 0.47
C ILE A 106 1.08 5.50 0.30
N GLU A 107 -0.11 6.02 -0.01
CA GLU A 107 -1.38 5.30 0.13
C GLU A 107 -2.40 5.74 -0.94
N ASP A 108 -3.38 4.90 -1.28
CA ASP A 108 -4.48 5.22 -2.22
C ASP A 108 -5.86 5.32 -1.54
N SER A 109 -5.99 4.75 -0.34
CA SER A 109 -7.19 4.81 0.49
C SER A 109 -7.20 6.04 1.39
N ALA A 110 -8.18 6.92 1.20
CA ALA A 110 -8.37 8.06 2.09
C ALA A 110 -8.74 7.67 3.54
N ASP A 111 -9.37 6.51 3.76
CA ASP A 111 -9.68 6.02 5.10
C ASP A 111 -8.38 5.74 5.88
N TYR A 112 -7.46 4.99 5.27
CA TYR A 112 -6.16 4.72 5.90
C TYR A 112 -5.28 5.97 5.96
N ALA A 113 -5.35 6.86 4.97
CA ALA A 113 -4.64 8.13 5.04
C ALA A 113 -5.09 8.96 6.25
N ASN A 114 -6.41 9.05 6.47
CA ASN A 114 -6.96 9.70 7.65
C ASN A 114 -6.60 9.01 8.97
N GLU A 115 -6.56 7.68 8.98
CA GLU A 115 -6.20 6.90 10.17
C GLU A 115 -4.71 7.06 10.52
N CYS A 116 -3.83 7.05 9.51
CA CYS A 116 -2.38 6.98 9.71
C CYS A 116 -1.71 8.35 9.84
N ALA A 117 -2.28 9.41 9.26
CA ALA A 117 -1.72 10.76 9.37
C ALA A 117 -1.80 11.28 10.81
N ASN A 118 -0.68 11.79 11.32
CA ASN A 118 -0.58 12.42 12.63
C ASN A 118 0.47 13.54 12.61
N SER A 119 0.76 14.18 13.74
CA SER A 119 1.71 15.30 13.79
C SER A 119 3.12 14.97 13.29
N ASN A 120 3.50 13.69 13.35
CA ASN A 120 4.84 13.19 13.01
C ASN A 120 4.85 12.32 11.75
N ARG A 121 3.68 11.99 11.17
CA ARG A 121 3.57 11.16 9.98
C ARG A 121 2.90 11.89 8.83
N LYS A 122 3.67 12.11 7.76
CA LYS A 122 3.18 12.60 6.47
C LYS A 122 2.49 11.47 5.72
N VAL A 123 1.38 11.76 5.03
CA VAL A 123 0.75 10.82 4.11
C VAL A 123 0.66 11.43 2.72
N LEU A 124 1.21 10.73 1.73
CA LEU A 124 1.03 11.03 0.31
C LEU A 124 -0.10 10.13 -0.22
N LEU A 125 -1.24 10.75 -0.51
CA LEU A 125 -2.46 10.10 -0.97
C LEU A 125 -2.56 10.21 -2.49
N PHE A 126 -2.47 9.08 -3.20
CA PHE A 126 -2.74 9.06 -4.64
C PHE A 126 -4.16 9.55 -4.92
N ASP A 127 -4.31 10.54 -5.79
CA ASP A 127 -5.63 11.02 -6.20
C ASP A 127 -6.30 10.00 -7.12
N THR A 128 -7.40 9.41 -6.65
CA THR A 128 -8.11 8.36 -7.37
C THR A 128 -9.61 8.64 -7.38
N PRO A 129 -10.36 8.19 -8.40
CA PRO A 129 -11.80 8.46 -8.48
C PRO A 129 -12.60 8.08 -7.22
N TRP A 130 -12.15 7.05 -6.50
CA TRP A 130 -12.85 6.54 -5.31
C TRP A 130 -12.55 7.29 -4.02
N ASN A 131 -11.51 8.15 -3.98
CA ASN A 131 -11.13 8.86 -2.75
C ASN A 131 -11.33 10.38 -2.80
N ARG A 132 -11.74 10.93 -3.94
CA ARG A 132 -11.96 12.38 -4.15
C ARG A 132 -13.08 12.98 -3.29
N ASN A 133 -14.11 12.20 -2.98
CA ASN A 133 -15.26 12.66 -2.19
C ASN A 133 -15.11 12.40 -0.69
N ILE A 134 -13.94 11.90 -0.25
CA ILE A 134 -13.67 11.60 1.16
C ILE A 134 -13.01 12.82 1.81
N LYS A 135 -13.57 13.28 2.92
CA LYS A 135 -13.02 14.39 3.70
C LYS A 135 -11.69 13.96 4.32
N LEU A 136 -10.66 14.79 4.14
CA LEU A 136 -9.37 14.62 4.81
C LEU A 136 -9.39 15.38 6.15
N ASN A 137 -8.94 14.70 7.20
CA ASN A 137 -9.04 15.19 8.58
C ASN A 137 -7.74 15.78 9.11
N SER A 138 -6.66 15.72 8.33
CA SER A 138 -5.32 16.16 8.73
C SER A 138 -4.67 17.01 7.64
N GLY A 139 -3.96 18.07 8.05
CA GLY A 139 -3.13 18.90 7.18
C GLY A 139 -1.85 18.19 6.71
N ASN A 140 -1.53 17.02 7.28
CA ASN A 140 -0.36 16.22 6.91
C ASN A 140 -0.66 15.18 5.81
N ILE A 141 -1.81 15.32 5.12
CA ILE A 141 -2.18 14.49 3.97
C ILE A 141 -2.07 15.32 2.70
N TYR A 142 -1.22 14.87 1.76
CA TYR A 142 -0.93 15.55 0.50
C TYR A 142 -1.41 14.68 -0.65
N ARG A 143 -2.21 15.25 -1.57
CA ARG A 143 -2.65 14.51 -2.75
C ARG A 143 -1.57 14.55 -3.83
N ILE A 144 -1.32 13.40 -4.46
CA ILE A 144 -0.38 13.25 -5.58
C ILE A 144 -1.05 12.51 -6.73
N ASN A 145 -0.68 12.78 -7.99
CA ASN A 145 -1.29 12.16 -9.17
C ASN A 145 -0.41 11.10 -9.81
N SER A 146 0.87 11.04 -9.47
CA SER A 146 1.82 10.12 -10.06
C SER A 146 2.92 9.72 -9.09
N TRP A 147 3.65 8.67 -9.46
CA TRP A 147 4.85 8.24 -8.73
C TRP A 147 5.98 9.25 -8.78
N TYR A 148 6.09 10.03 -9.86
CA TYR A 148 7.12 11.06 -9.95
C TYR A 148 6.86 12.21 -8.96
N GLU A 149 5.59 12.55 -8.70
CA GLU A 149 5.24 13.55 -7.68
C GLU A 149 5.61 13.11 -6.26
N VAL A 150 5.80 11.80 -6.01
CA VAL A 150 6.32 11.34 -4.71
C VAL A 150 7.68 11.99 -4.45
N LEU A 151 8.55 12.05 -5.46
CA LEU A 151 9.92 12.56 -5.33
C LEU A 151 9.99 14.04 -4.92
N ASP A 152 8.94 14.81 -5.21
CA ASP A 152 8.85 16.23 -4.82
C ASP A 152 8.57 16.42 -3.31
N HIS A 153 8.25 15.34 -2.59
CA HIS A 153 7.84 15.36 -1.18
C HIS A 153 8.82 14.68 -0.23
N ILE A 154 9.87 14.07 -0.78
CA ILE A 154 10.90 13.31 -0.07
C ILE A 154 12.01 14.27 0.37
#